data_AF-A0A1F2F2D5-F1
#
_entry.id   AF-A0A1F2F2D5-F1
#
_cell.length_a   1.000
_cell.length_b   1.000
_cell.length_c   1.000
_cell.angle_alpha   90.00
_cell.angle_beta   90.00
_cell.angle_gamma   90.00
#
_symmetry.space_group_name_H-M   'P 1'
#
loop_
_entity.id
_entity.type
_entity.pdbx_description
1 polymer ?
#
loop_
_entity_poly.entity_id
_entity_poly.type
_entity_poly.pdbx_seq_one_letter_code
_entity_poly.pdbx_strand_id
1 'polypeptide(L)'
;MSHADHTRHGFDLERAMASAKADWEAGATLGTLRRNIDELDEEIVALLARRQHWVTLAAFVKRESGEEAVRAPERVDEVLGKVKALADENGLSHDIAEPTYRALIAASIDHQLGAHRLLRARSAAPRVTAGR
;
A
#
# COMPACT_ATOMS: atom_id res chain seq x y z
N MET A 1 -36.82 13.36 -9.87
CA MET A 1 -36.15 12.12 -9.41
C MET A 1 -34.79 12.10 -10.07
N SER A 2 -33.75 12.49 -9.32
CA SER A 2 -32.38 12.56 -9.81
C SER A 2 -31.94 11.14 -10.15
N HIS A 3 -31.68 10.85 -11.42
CA HIS A 3 -30.81 9.75 -11.78
C HIS A 3 -29.48 10.04 -11.08
N ALA A 4 -29.12 9.22 -10.10
CA ALA A 4 -27.79 9.30 -9.52
C ALA A 4 -26.80 9.10 -10.66
N ASP A 5 -25.82 9.99 -10.73
CA ASP A 5 -24.71 9.96 -11.67
C ASP A 5 -23.84 8.75 -11.30
N HIS A 6 -24.11 7.57 -11.90
CA HIS A 6 -23.39 6.32 -11.63
C HIS A 6 -21.96 6.34 -12.21
N THR A 7 -21.56 7.45 -12.83
CA THR A 7 -20.23 7.65 -13.43
C THR A 7 -19.38 8.59 -12.58
N ARG A 8 -19.46 8.49 -11.25
CA ARG A 8 -18.48 9.15 -10.38
C ARG A 8 -17.41 8.15 -9.95
N HIS A 9 -16.27 8.26 -10.63
CA HIS A 9 -14.95 7.72 -10.27
C HIS A 9 -14.63 6.33 -10.83
N GLY A 10 -14.54 6.22 -12.16
CA GLY A 10 -13.62 5.33 -12.90
C GLY A 10 -13.73 3.81 -12.71
N PHE A 11 -14.54 3.35 -11.78
CA PHE A 11 -14.84 1.95 -11.51
C PHE A 11 -16.06 1.51 -12.32
N ASP A 12 -15.84 0.62 -13.27
CA ASP A 12 -16.88 0.00 -14.08
C ASP A 12 -17.58 -1.10 -13.25
N LEU A 13 -18.50 -0.66 -12.38
CA LEU A 13 -19.36 -1.51 -11.56
C LEU A 13 -20.05 -2.60 -12.40
N GLU A 14 -20.49 -2.26 -13.61
CA GLU A 14 -21.22 -3.17 -14.49
C GLU A 14 -20.32 -4.31 -14.96
N ARG A 15 -19.09 -4.01 -15.39
CA ARG A 15 -18.10 -5.04 -15.76
C ARG A 15 -17.69 -5.91 -14.59
N ALA A 16 -17.42 -5.32 -13.43
CA ALA A 16 -17.06 -6.06 -12.23
C ALA A 16 -18.18 -7.04 -11.81
N MET A 17 -19.43 -6.57 -11.82
CA MET A 17 -20.59 -7.41 -11.53
C MET A 17 -20.85 -8.47 -12.60
N ALA A 18 -20.59 -8.18 -13.88
CA ALA A 18 -20.73 -9.15 -14.95
C ALA A 18 -19.75 -10.33 -14.81
N SER A 19 -18.49 -10.06 -14.44
CA SER A 19 -17.50 -11.12 -14.18
C SER A 19 -17.90 -11.97 -12.97
N ALA A 20 -18.25 -11.32 -11.85
CA ALA A 20 -18.67 -12.03 -10.63
C ALA A 20 -19.94 -12.88 -10.86
N LYS A 21 -20.87 -12.38 -11.68
CA LYS A 21 -22.06 -13.13 -12.08
C LYS A 21 -21.70 -14.36 -12.90
N ALA A 22 -20.78 -14.26 -13.86
CA ALA A 22 -20.34 -15.40 -14.67
C ALA A 22 -19.72 -16.51 -13.79
N ASP A 23 -18.87 -16.14 -12.84
CA ASP A 23 -18.26 -17.11 -11.90
C ASP A 23 -19.30 -17.78 -11.00
N TRP A 24 -20.31 -17.01 -10.55
CA TRP A 24 -21.44 -17.55 -9.79
C TRP A 24 -22.29 -18.52 -10.64
N GLU A 25 -22.64 -18.15 -11.87
CA GLU A 25 -23.37 -19.00 -12.81
C GLU A 25 -22.58 -20.27 -13.19
N ALA A 26 -21.25 -20.22 -13.16
CA ALA A 26 -20.36 -21.36 -13.32
C ALA A 26 -20.26 -22.27 -12.07
N GLY A 27 -20.97 -21.95 -10.98
CA GLY A 27 -21.08 -22.79 -9.79
C GLY A 27 -20.11 -22.44 -8.65
N ALA A 28 -19.64 -21.19 -8.58
CA ALA A 28 -18.84 -20.74 -7.44
C ALA A 28 -19.54 -21.00 -6.10
N THR A 29 -18.82 -21.61 -5.15
CA THR A 29 -19.28 -21.83 -3.77
C THR A 29 -18.58 -20.87 -2.83
N LEU A 30 -19.16 -20.61 -1.65
CA LEU A 30 -18.46 -19.85 -0.60
C LEU A 30 -17.09 -20.43 -0.25
N GLY A 31 -16.93 -21.75 -0.33
CA GLY A 31 -15.65 -22.41 -0.10
C GLY A 31 -14.61 -22.07 -1.16
N THR A 32 -15.00 -22.07 -2.44
CA THR A 32 -14.11 -21.69 -3.55
C THR A 32 -13.78 -20.20 -3.51
N LEU A 33 -14.76 -19.34 -3.23
CA LEU A 33 -14.54 -17.90 -3.11
C LEU A 33 -13.54 -17.56 -2.00
N ARG A 34 -13.69 -18.19 -0.82
CA ARG A 34 -12.75 -17.99 0.30
C ARG A 34 -11.33 -18.43 -0.05
N ARG A 35 -11.15 -19.60 -0.67
CA ARG A 35 -9.82 -20.05 -1.09
C ARG A 35 -9.15 -19.09 -2.07
N ASN A 36 -9.90 -18.60 -3.06
CA ASN A 36 -9.36 -17.62 -4.02
C ASN A 36 -8.95 -16.31 -3.34
N ILE A 37 -9.70 -15.87 -2.31
CA ILE A 37 -9.34 -14.69 -1.51
C ILE A 37 -8.10 -14.97 -0.66
N ASP A 38 -8.04 -16.13 0.01
CA ASP A 38 -6.89 -16.52 0.83
C ASP A 38 -5.60 -16.56 -0.01
N GLU A 39 -5.66 -17.15 -1.21
CA GLU A 39 -4.53 -17.18 -2.17
C GLU A 39 -4.11 -15.76 -2.60
N LEU A 40 -5.07 -14.89 -2.89
CA LEU A 40 -4.78 -13.50 -3.23
C LEU A 40 -4.17 -12.73 -2.05
N ASP A 41 -4.64 -12.97 -0.83
CA ASP A 41 -4.11 -12.34 0.37
C ASP A 41 -2.65 -12.76 0.63
N GLU A 42 -2.28 -14.01 0.35
CA GLU A 42 -0.88 -14.46 0.38
C GLU A 42 -0.01 -13.66 -0.61
N GLU A 43 -0.49 -13.47 -1.84
CA GLU A 43 0.21 -12.66 -2.85
C GLU A 43 0.34 -11.19 -2.43
N ILE A 44 -0.74 -10.60 -1.89
CA ILE A 44 -0.76 -9.22 -1.39
C ILE A 44 0.29 -9.06 -0.28
N VAL A 45 0.33 -9.97 0.70
CA VAL A 45 1.31 -9.92 1.79
C VAL A 45 2.75 -10.02 1.25
N ALA A 46 3.00 -10.90 0.29
CA ALA A 46 4.31 -11.01 -0.35
C ALA A 46 4.73 -9.72 -1.08
N LEU A 47 3.79 -9.07 -1.79
CA LEU A 47 4.02 -7.78 -2.44
C LEU A 47 4.26 -6.65 -1.44
N LEU A 48 3.51 -6.62 -0.34
CA LEU A 48 3.70 -5.65 0.73
C LEU A 48 5.06 -5.80 1.41
N ALA A 49 5.53 -7.02 1.64
CA ALA A 49 6.87 -7.28 2.16
C ALA A 49 7.97 -6.74 1.21
N ARG A 50 7.82 -6.96 -0.10
CA ARG A 50 8.73 -6.38 -1.11
C ARG A 50 8.69 -4.86 -1.11
N ARG A 51 7.50 -4.25 -1.01
CA ARG A 51 7.36 -2.80 -0.89
C ARG A 51 8.02 -2.27 0.39
N GLN A 52 7.83 -2.95 1.52
CA GLN A 52 8.44 -2.60 2.80
C GLN A 52 9.96 -2.56 2.68
N HIS A 53 10.59 -3.54 2.02
CA HIS A 53 12.04 -3.54 1.80
C HIS A 53 12.55 -2.21 1.19
N TRP A 54 11.93 -1.73 0.11
CA TRP A 54 12.32 -0.47 -0.54
C TRP A 54 12.06 0.76 0.33
N VAL A 55 10.93 0.76 1.04
CA VAL A 55 10.57 1.80 2.01
C VAL A 55 11.60 1.86 3.15
N THR A 56 12.03 0.72 3.69
CA THR A 56 13.07 0.65 4.72
C THR A 56 14.43 1.13 4.17
N LEU A 57 14.81 0.74 2.95
CA LEU A 57 16.03 1.25 2.30
C LEU A 57 16.02 2.78 2.17
N ALA A 58 14.87 3.39 1.87
CA ALA A 58 14.76 4.85 1.82
C ALA A 58 15.09 5.52 3.18
N ALA A 59 14.79 4.87 4.31
CA ALA A 59 15.17 5.38 5.63
C ALA A 59 16.70 5.39 5.84
N PHE A 60 17.43 4.42 5.28
CA PHE A 60 18.90 4.40 5.31
C PHE A 60 19.52 5.53 4.49
N VAL A 61 18.92 5.83 3.33
CA VAL A 61 19.35 6.92 2.45
C VAL A 61 19.10 8.27 3.13
N LYS A 62 17.95 8.43 3.77
CA LYS A 62 17.51 9.67 4.42
C LYS A 62 18.02 9.87 5.85
N ARG A 63 18.92 9.01 6.34
CA ARG A 63 19.34 8.96 7.76
C ARG A 63 19.95 10.26 8.30
N GLU A 64 20.51 11.08 7.42
CA GLU A 64 21.16 12.36 7.77
C GLU A 64 20.24 13.57 7.52
N SER A 65 19.08 13.36 6.87
CA SER A 65 18.15 14.41 6.44
C SER A 65 17.03 14.70 7.45
N GLY A 66 16.98 13.97 8.57
CA GLY A 66 15.98 14.16 9.63
C GLY A 66 14.62 13.50 9.36
N GLU A 67 13.73 13.56 10.35
CA GLU A 67 12.43 12.87 10.30
C GLU A 67 11.45 13.46 9.26
N GLU A 68 11.55 14.75 8.93
CA GLU A 68 10.68 15.38 7.92
C GLU A 68 10.92 14.80 6.52
N ALA A 69 12.19 14.54 6.18
CA ALA A 69 12.54 13.87 4.95
C ALA A 69 11.94 12.45 4.87
N VAL A 70 11.73 11.78 6.00
CA VAL A 70 11.07 10.47 6.06
C VAL A 70 9.57 10.59 5.79
N ARG A 71 8.90 11.59 6.38
CA ARG A 71 7.45 11.82 6.20
C ARG A 71 7.08 12.18 4.76
N ALA A 72 7.87 13.04 4.10
CA ALA A 72 7.77 13.38 2.69
C ALA A 72 6.32 13.59 2.17
N PRO A 73 5.58 14.61 2.66
CA PRO A 73 4.16 14.81 2.35
C PRO A 73 3.87 14.94 0.84
N GLU A 74 4.72 15.66 0.09
CA GLU A 74 4.57 15.76 -1.38
C GLU A 74 4.60 14.39 -2.06
N ARG A 75 5.44 13.48 -1.57
CA ARG A 75 5.53 12.11 -2.10
C ARG A 75 4.28 11.30 -1.80
N VAL A 76 3.59 11.57 -0.68
CA VAL A 76 2.33 10.90 -0.34
C VAL A 76 1.27 11.23 -1.39
N ASP A 77 1.11 12.51 -1.73
CA ASP A 77 0.13 12.96 -2.72
C ASP A 77 0.41 12.38 -4.11
N GLU A 78 1.68 12.33 -4.53
CA GLU A 78 2.07 11.66 -5.78
C GLU A 78 1.72 10.17 -5.81
N VAL A 79 1.93 9.46 -4.70
CA VAL A 79 1.59 8.02 -4.61
C VAL A 79 0.08 7.84 -4.72
N LEU A 80 -0.70 8.65 -4.00
CA LEU A 80 -2.16 8.56 -4.04
C LEU A 80 -2.71 8.89 -5.43
N GLY A 81 -2.16 9.89 -6.13
CA GLY A 81 -2.51 10.18 -7.52
C GLY A 81 -2.26 8.98 -8.45
N LYS A 82 -1.10 8.32 -8.32
CA LYS A 82 -0.78 7.11 -9.09
C LYS A 82 -1.70 5.94 -8.76
N VAL A 83 -2.06 5.76 -7.49
CA VAL A 83 -2.96 4.69 -7.05
C VAL A 83 -4.35 4.85 -7.63
N LYS A 84 -4.87 6.08 -7.71
CA LYS A 84 -6.17 6.35 -8.35
C LYS A 84 -6.16 5.96 -9.83
N ALA A 85 -5.11 6.33 -10.57
CA ALA A 85 -4.96 5.95 -11.97
C ALA A 85 -4.87 4.42 -12.14
N LEU A 86 -4.08 3.74 -11.30
CA LEU A 86 -4.01 2.27 -11.30
C LEU A 86 -5.36 1.63 -10.94
N ALA A 87 -6.13 2.25 -10.03
CA ALA A 87 -7.45 1.77 -9.68
C ALA A 87 -8.42 1.84 -10.86
N ASP A 88 -8.37 2.93 -11.64
CA ASP A 88 -9.14 3.04 -12.90
C ASP A 88 -8.76 1.94 -13.89
N GLU A 89 -7.45 1.73 -14.11
CA GLU A 89 -6.93 0.75 -15.07
C GLU A 89 -7.30 -0.70 -14.70
N ASN A 90 -7.38 -1.01 -13.41
CA ASN A 90 -7.63 -2.36 -12.92
C ASN A 90 -9.09 -2.60 -12.49
N GLY A 91 -9.96 -1.61 -12.66
CA GLY A 91 -11.35 -1.70 -12.21
C GLY A 91 -11.45 -1.89 -10.70
N LEU A 92 -10.70 -1.13 -9.92
CA LEU A 92 -10.82 -1.06 -8.46
C LEU A 92 -11.50 0.25 -8.07
N SER A 93 -12.48 0.19 -7.17
CA SER A 93 -13.14 1.39 -6.66
C SER A 93 -12.14 2.32 -5.94
N HIS A 94 -12.22 3.62 -6.21
CA HIS A 94 -11.42 4.64 -5.51
C HIS A 94 -11.72 4.65 -4.01
N ASP A 95 -12.98 4.37 -3.63
CA ASP A 95 -13.42 4.27 -2.24
C ASP A 95 -12.78 3.08 -1.50
N ILE A 96 -12.17 2.14 -2.24
CA ILE A 96 -11.35 1.06 -1.69
C ILE A 96 -9.86 1.40 -1.81
N ALA A 97 -9.43 1.83 -3.00
CA ALA A 97 -8.02 2.04 -3.32
C ALA A 97 -7.38 3.13 -2.45
N GLU A 98 -8.02 4.30 -2.36
CA GLU A 98 -7.48 5.45 -1.64
C GLU A 98 -7.31 5.20 -0.13
N PRO A 99 -8.35 4.79 0.64
CA PRO A 99 -8.19 4.57 2.07
C PRO A 99 -7.20 3.44 2.39
N THR A 100 -7.19 2.37 1.59
CA THR A 100 -6.21 1.28 1.73
C THR A 100 -4.78 1.79 1.60
N TYR A 101 -4.50 2.59 0.56
CA TYR A 101 -3.16 3.14 0.38
C TYR A 101 -2.80 4.20 1.40
N ARG A 102 -3.75 5.02 1.88
CA ARG A 102 -3.50 5.96 2.98
C ARG A 102 -3.06 5.22 4.26
N ALA A 103 -3.75 4.15 4.62
CA ALA A 103 -3.38 3.31 5.77
C ALA A 103 -2.01 2.66 5.58
N LEU A 104 -1.74 2.09 4.40
CA LEU A 104 -0.45 1.49 4.07
C LEU A 104 0.71 2.50 4.14
N ILE A 105 0.50 3.72 3.62
CA ILE A 105 1.50 4.79 3.66
C ILE A 105 1.78 5.22 5.11
N ALA A 106 0.73 5.41 5.92
CA ALA A 106 0.89 5.78 7.33
C ALA A 106 1.72 4.72 8.09
N ALA A 107 1.36 3.44 7.97
CA ALA A 107 2.11 2.34 8.58
C ALA A 107 3.57 2.26 8.08
N SER A 108 3.80 2.56 6.79
CA SER A 108 5.14 2.61 6.19
C SER A 108 5.99 3.74 6.78
N ILE A 109 5.42 4.93 6.96
CA ILE A 109 6.11 6.08 7.57
C ILE A 109 6.48 5.75 9.01
N ASP A 110 5.57 5.17 9.79
CA ASP A 110 5.86 4.77 11.17
C ASP A 110 6.99 3.74 11.25
N HIS A 111 6.98 2.74 10.36
CA HIS A 111 8.06 1.77 10.25
C HIS A 111 9.40 2.44 9.92
N GLN A 112 9.42 3.37 8.95
CA GLN A 112 10.62 4.11 8.57
C GLN A 112 11.15 5.00 9.70
N LEU A 113 10.28 5.70 10.43
CA LEU A 113 10.67 6.54 11.57
C LEU A 113 11.31 5.68 12.67
N GLY A 114 10.77 4.49 12.94
CA GLY A 114 11.38 3.51 13.83
C GLY A 114 12.79 3.11 13.38
N ALA A 115 12.93 2.70 12.11
CA ALA A 115 14.24 2.35 11.53
C ALA A 115 15.24 3.52 11.58
N HIS A 116 14.80 4.73 11.23
CA HIS A 116 15.61 5.95 11.24
C HIS A 116 16.15 6.27 12.65
N ARG A 117 15.30 6.17 13.69
CA ARG A 117 15.72 6.36 15.09
C ARG A 117 16.75 5.34 15.53
N LEU A 118 16.57 4.06 15.17
CA LEU A 118 17.56 3.01 15.45
C LEU A 118 18.90 3.30 14.77
N LEU A 119 18.89 3.74 13.52
CA LEU A 119 20.11 4.10 12.80
C LEU A 119 20.84 5.27 13.43
N ARG A 120 20.12 6.34 13.81
CA ARG A 120 20.70 7.49 14.49
C ARG A 120 21.29 7.15 15.85
N ALA A 121 20.60 6.34 16.66
CA ALA A 121 21.11 5.89 17.95
C ALA A 121 22.42 5.09 17.80
N ARG A 122 22.52 4.22 16.78
CA ARG A 122 23.75 3.46 16.50
C ARG A 122 24.91 4.35 16.04
N SER A 123 24.63 5.40 15.27
CA SER A 123 25.66 6.37 14.84
C SER A 123 26.16 7.26 15.98
N ALA A 124 25.36 7.49 17.02
CA ALA A 124 25.71 8.32 18.17
C ALA A 124 26.43 7.54 19.30
N ALA A 125 26.38 6.20 19.30
CA ALA A 125 27.07 5.39 20.31
C ALA A 125 28.60 5.53 20.19
N PRO A 126 29.34 5.73 21.30
CA PRO A 126 30.79 5.86 21.26
C PRO A 126 31.43 4.59 20.66
N ARG A 127 32.32 4.77 19.69
CA ARG A 127 33.13 3.65 19.18
C ARG A 127 34.01 3.16 20.31
N VAL A 128 33.67 2.01 20.90
CA VAL A 128 34.60 1.29 21.79
C VAL A 128 35.79 0.88 20.93
N THR A 129 36.87 1.63 21.02
CA THR A 129 38.17 1.19 20.49
C THR A 129 38.61 0.03 21.35
N ALA A 130 38.52 -1.20 20.81
CA ALA A 130 39.18 -2.35 21.40
C ALA A 130 40.69 -2.08 21.38
N GLY A 131 41.21 -1.64 22.53
CA GLY A 131 42.62 -1.48 22.79
C GLY A 131 43.31 -2.85 22.74
N ARG A 132 44.48 -2.87 22.11
CA ARG A 132 45.37 -4.02 21.91
C ARG A 132 45.84 -4.65 23.22
#